data_AF-A0A2D7IFZ4-F1
#
_entry.id   AF-A0A2D7IFZ4-F1
#
_cell.length_a   1.000
_cell.length_b   1.000
_cell.length_c   1.000
_cell.angle_alpha   90.00
_cell.angle_beta   90.00
_cell.angle_gamma   90.00
#
_symmetry.space_group_name_H-M   'P 1'
#
loop_
_entity.id
_entity.type
_entity.pdbx_description
1 polymer ?
#
loop_
_entity_poly.entity_id
_entity_poly.type
_entity_poly.pdbx_seq_one_letter_code
_entity_poly.pdbx_strand_id
1 'polypeptide(L)'
;MIFLQRKLKMKYRVFVSLRNGILDPEAEEIKKTIKNLGYDNIKNLSRGKYFDIEMNNVELDSNEEKISSISSDLLANPVIENFKIIKLKS
;
A
#
# COMPACT_ATOMS: atom_id res chain seq x y z
N MET A 1 -6.09 -25.06 -32.15
CA MET A 1 -7.06 -24.48 -31.20
C MET A 1 -6.35 -24.27 -29.88
N ILE A 2 -6.04 -22.99 -29.60
CA ILE A 2 -5.71 -22.38 -28.30
C ILE A 2 -4.38 -22.81 -27.64
N PHE A 3 -3.33 -22.08 -27.99
CA PHE A 3 -2.13 -21.92 -27.17
C PHE A 3 -2.57 -21.39 -25.80
N LEU A 4 -2.42 -22.20 -24.75
CA LEU A 4 -2.61 -21.77 -23.38
C LEU A 4 -1.45 -20.83 -23.02
N GLN A 5 -1.58 -19.53 -23.35
CA GLN A 5 -0.74 -18.49 -22.77
C GLN A 5 -0.96 -18.56 -21.25
N ARG A 6 -0.04 -19.21 -20.53
CA ARG A 6 0.13 -18.97 -19.09
C ARG A 6 0.45 -17.49 -18.93
N LYS A 7 -0.59 -16.66 -18.79
CA LYS A 7 -0.44 -15.28 -18.32
C LYS A 7 0.20 -15.38 -16.95
N LEU A 8 1.48 -15.01 -16.86
CA LEU A 8 2.13 -14.85 -15.56
C LEU A 8 1.38 -13.72 -14.86
N LYS A 9 0.64 -14.09 -13.81
CA LYS A 9 -0.04 -13.12 -12.95
C LYS A 9 1.00 -12.52 -12.03
N MET A 10 1.19 -11.21 -12.15
CA MET A 10 2.03 -10.46 -11.23
C MET A 10 1.11 -9.77 -10.23
N LYS A 11 1.45 -9.90 -8.95
CA LYS A 11 0.71 -9.25 -7.89
C LYS A 11 1.59 -8.20 -7.23
N TYR A 12 1.02 -7.03 -7.01
CA TYR A 12 1.68 -5.92 -6.35
C TYR A 12 0.83 -5.46 -5.18
N ARG A 13 1.48 -4.95 -4.14
CA ARG A 13 0.84 -4.27 -3.04
C ARG A 13 1.31 -2.82 -3.00
N VAL A 14 0.37 -1.89 -3.05
CA VAL A 14 0.62 -0.46 -2.83
C VAL A 14 0.24 -0.15 -1.40
N PHE A 15 1.18 0.32 -0.59
CA PHE A 15 0.92 0.88 0.73
C PHE A 15 0.79 2.39 0.60
N VAL A 16 -0.26 2.97 1.17
CA VAL A 16 -0.47 4.41 1.24
C VAL A 16 -0.49 4.83 2.71
N SER A 17 0.32 5.81 3.07
CA SER A 17 0.47 6.29 4.44
C SER A 17 0.59 7.80 4.48
N LEU A 18 0.13 8.43 5.56
CA LEU A 18 0.32 9.87 5.75
C LEU A 18 1.81 10.25 5.76
N ARG A 19 2.11 11.45 5.28
CA ARG A 19 3.44 12.05 5.30
C ARG A 19 3.92 12.29 6.74
N ASN A 20 5.23 12.24 6.92
CA ASN A 20 5.85 12.57 8.21
C ASN A 20 5.41 13.99 8.63
N GLY A 21 4.98 14.13 9.89
CA GLY A 21 4.49 15.40 10.44
C GLY A 21 2.99 15.63 10.27
N ILE A 22 2.28 14.81 9.49
CA ILE A 22 0.81 14.83 9.46
C ILE A 22 0.29 13.95 10.59
N LEU A 23 -0.49 14.55 11.50
CA LEU A 23 -1.14 13.85 12.59
C LEU A 23 -2.34 13.06 12.04
N ASP A 24 -2.45 11.79 12.45
CA ASP A 24 -3.66 10.98 12.25
C ASP A 24 -4.43 10.89 13.57
N PRO A 25 -5.52 11.67 13.74
CA PRO A 25 -6.32 11.62 14.97
C PRO A 25 -6.87 10.22 15.28
N GLU A 26 -7.15 9.43 14.26
CA GLU A 26 -7.69 8.08 14.44
C GLU A 26 -6.61 7.11 14.93
N ALA A 27 -5.39 7.22 14.39
CA ALA A 27 -4.25 6.42 14.86
C ALA A 27 -3.92 6.71 16.34
N GLU A 28 -3.98 7.97 16.76
CA GLU A 28 -3.75 8.35 18.16
C GLU A 28 -4.81 7.79 19.10
N GLU A 29 -6.08 7.77 18.69
CA GLU A 29 -7.14 7.20 19.52
C GLU A 29 -7.02 5.68 19.68
N ILE A 30 -6.64 4.99 18.60
CA ILE A 30 -6.32 3.56 18.64
C ILE A 30 -5.14 3.32 19.58
N LYS A 31 -4.08 4.14 19.50
CA LYS A 31 -2.90 4.04 20.36
C LYS A 31 -3.25 4.22 21.85
N LYS A 32 -4.09 5.20 22.19
CA LYS A 32 -4.60 5.37 23.57
C LYS A 32 -5.38 4.14 24.03
N THR A 33 -6.22 3.59 23.17
CA THR A 33 -6.99 2.37 23.47
C THR A 33 -6.07 1.19 23.74
N ILE A 34 -5.05 0.98 22.90
CA ILE A 34 -4.01 -0.05 23.09
C ILE A 34 -3.32 0.11 24.45
N LYS A 35 -2.96 1.34 24.82
CA LYS A 35 -2.39 1.63 26.15
C LYS A 35 -3.35 1.28 27.28
N ASN A 36 -4.63 1.66 27.16
CA ASN A 36 -5.66 1.35 28.17
C ASN A 36 -5.90 -0.16 28.33
N LEU A 37 -5.59 -0.95 27.29
CA LEU A 37 -5.63 -2.42 27.33
C LEU A 37 -4.38 -3.06 27.97
N GLY A 38 -3.39 -2.25 28.41
CA GLY A 38 -2.18 -2.72 29.09
C GLY A 38 -0.99 -3.02 28.17
N TYR A 39 -1.04 -2.64 26.89
CA TYR A 39 0.08 -2.81 25.95
C TYR A 39 1.00 -1.58 25.97
N ASP A 40 1.81 -1.45 27.02
CA ASP A 40 2.65 -0.26 27.25
C ASP A 40 3.92 -0.17 26.39
N ASN A 41 4.27 -1.24 25.67
CA ASN A 41 5.48 -1.30 24.84
C ASN A 41 5.28 -0.74 23.42
N ILE A 42 4.11 -0.17 23.09
CA ILE A 42 3.82 0.41 21.78
C ILE A 42 4.19 1.89 21.75
N LYS A 43 5.36 2.21 21.17
CA LYS A 43 5.87 3.58 21.06
C LYS A 43 5.12 4.43 20.04
N ASN A 44 4.80 3.85 18.88
CA ASN A 44 4.16 4.56 17.78
C ASN A 44 3.18 3.63 17.05
N LEU A 45 2.10 4.22 16.56
CA LEU A 45 1.12 3.54 15.71
C LEU A 45 0.86 4.43 14.50
N SER A 46 1.03 3.87 13.31
CA SER A 46 0.64 4.52 12.06
C SER A 46 -0.50 3.73 11.42
N ARG A 47 -1.41 4.47 10.80
CA ARG A 47 -2.47 3.91 9.97
C ARG A 47 -2.18 4.23 8.50
N GLY A 48 -2.59 3.33 7.64
CA GLY A 48 -2.51 3.50 6.20
C GLY A 48 -3.50 2.59 5.50
N LYS A 49 -3.49 2.68 4.17
CA LYS A 49 -4.26 1.81 3.28
C LYS A 49 -3.29 0.87 2.57
N TYR A 50 -3.77 -0.29 2.15
CA TYR A 50 -3.05 -1.09 1.17
C TYR A 50 -3.98 -1.54 0.05
N PHE A 51 -3.44 -1.65 -1.15
CA PHE A 51 -4.15 -2.11 -2.34
C PHE A 51 -3.38 -3.26 -2.97
N ASP A 52 -4.02 -4.42 -3.06
CA ASP A 52 -3.51 -5.55 -3.82
C ASP A 52 -3.97 -5.43 -5.27
N ILE A 53 -3.02 -5.39 -6.22
CA ILE A 53 -3.27 -5.21 -7.64
C ILE A 53 -2.71 -6.43 -8.39
N GLU A 54 -3.57 -7.14 -9.11
CA GLU A 54 -3.16 -8.21 -10.02
C GLU A 54 -3.08 -7.70 -11.45
N MET A 55 -1.93 -7.89 -12.09
CA MET A 55 -1.70 -7.50 -13.48
C MET A 55 -1.55 -8.72 -14.38
N ASN A 56 -2.23 -8.66 -15.52
CA ASN A 56 -2.14 -9.63 -16.59
C ASN A 56 -1.08 -9.16 -17.60
N ASN A 57 0.21 -9.44 -17.40
CA ASN A 57 1.30 -9.42 -18.42
C ASN A 57 2.70 -9.47 -17.79
N VAL A 58 3.72 -9.83 -18.59
CA VAL A 58 5.08 -10.17 -18.15
C VAL A 58 6.08 -8.99 -18.19
N GLU A 59 5.69 -7.81 -18.69
CA GLU A 59 6.61 -6.66 -18.72
C GLU A 59 6.67 -5.99 -17.35
N LEU A 60 7.72 -6.35 -16.59
CA LEU A 60 7.94 -5.89 -15.23
C LEU A 60 8.04 -4.37 -15.12
N ASP A 61 8.88 -3.75 -15.94
CA ASP A 61 9.13 -2.31 -15.89
C ASP A 61 7.85 -1.53 -16.25
N SER A 62 7.12 -1.99 -17.28
CA SER A 62 5.84 -1.38 -17.68
C SER A 62 4.76 -1.50 -16.59
N ASN A 63 4.76 -2.59 -15.82
CA ASN A 63 3.78 -2.81 -14.75
C ASN A 63 4.06 -1.90 -13.55
N GLU A 64 5.33 -1.73 -13.17
CA GLU A 64 5.71 -0.86 -12.05
C GLU A 64 5.42 0.62 -12.36
N GLU A 65 5.71 1.08 -13.58
CA GLU A 65 5.34 2.43 -14.03
C GLU A 65 3.83 2.65 -13.97
N LYS A 66 3.04 1.72 -14.50
CA LYS A 66 1.57 1.81 -14.46
C LYS A 66 1.03 1.87 -13.04
N ILE A 67 1.53 1.03 -12.14
CA ILE A 67 1.10 1.04 -10.74
C ILE A 67 1.53 2.34 -10.07
N SER A 68 2.71 2.87 -10.39
CA SER A 68 3.17 4.17 -9.91
C SER A 68 2.22 5.29 -10.35
N SER A 69 1.83 5.34 -11.63
CA SER A 69 0.86 6.33 -12.14
C SER A 69 -0.50 6.18 -11.47
N ILE A 70 -1.05 4.97 -11.37
CA ILE A 70 -2.32 4.72 -10.67
C ILE A 70 -2.23 5.19 -9.20
N SER A 71 -1.08 4.98 -8.57
CA SER A 71 -0.86 5.35 -7.18
C SER A 71 -0.79 6.87 -6.98
N SER A 72 -0.10 7.59 -7.86
CA SER A 72 -0.01 9.06 -7.80
C SER A 72 -1.30 9.75 -8.19
N ASP A 73 -2.04 9.19 -9.16
CA ASP A 73 -3.20 9.85 -9.75
C ASP A 73 -4.47 9.62 -8.93
N LEU A 74 -4.55 8.50 -8.21
CA LEU A 74 -5.77 8.08 -7.54
C LEU A 74 -5.58 7.54 -6.12
N LEU A 75 -4.62 6.63 -5.88
CA LEU A 75 -4.58 5.90 -4.61
C LEU A 75 -4.05 6.73 -3.44
N ALA A 76 -3.17 7.69 -3.71
CA ALA A 76 -2.57 8.56 -2.71
C ALA A 76 -2.91 10.03 -3.00
N ASN A 77 -3.26 10.77 -1.96
CA ASN A 77 -3.31 12.23 -2.03
C ASN A 77 -1.88 12.81 -2.02
N PRO A 78 -1.41 13.47 -3.10
CA PRO A 78 -0.03 13.93 -3.21
C PRO A 78 0.34 15.05 -2.22
N VAL A 79 -0.63 15.70 -1.57
CA VAL A 79 -0.37 16.76 -0.59
C VAL A 79 -0.02 16.17 0.78
N ILE A 80 -0.72 15.12 1.20
CA ILE A 80 -0.69 14.64 2.59
C ILE A 80 -0.32 13.16 2.76
N GLU A 81 -0.34 12.37 1.68
CA GLU A 81 0.00 10.94 1.69
C GLU A 81 1.27 10.67 0.86
N ASN A 82 1.94 9.57 1.18
CA ASN A 82 3.00 8.92 0.43
C ASN A 82 2.55 7.51 0.06
N PHE A 83 3.14 6.92 -0.97
CA PHE A 83 2.93 5.51 -1.29
C PHE A 83 4.22 4.74 -1.49
N LYS A 84 4.15 3.41 -1.27
CA LYS A 84 5.23 2.45 -1.51
C LYS A 84 4.67 1.23 -2.22
N ILE A 85 5.32 0.83 -3.31
CA ILE A 85 4.94 -0.35 -4.09
C ILE A 85 5.84 -1.52 -3.66
N ILE A 86 5.24 -2.69 -3.46
CA ILE A 86 5.94 -3.95 -3.21
C ILE A 86 5.43 -4.99 -4.20
N LYS A 87 6.33 -5.59 -4.96
CA LYS A 87 5.99 -6.78 -5.75
C LYS A 87 5.83 -7.97 -4.82
N LEU A 88 4.68 -8.63 -4.89
CA LEU A 88 4.42 -9.86 -4.15
C LEU A 88 4.94 -11.05 -4.96
N LYS A 89 5.64 -11.97 -4.30
CA LYS A 89 6.03 -13.25 -4.92
C LYS A 89 4.76 -14.07 -5.16
N SER A 90 4.60 -14.53 -6.40
CA SER A 90 3.59 -15.48 -6.87
C SER A 90 4.19 -16.87 -6.84
#